data_AF-A0A662V7K8-F1
#
_entry.id   AF-A0A662V7K8-F1
#
_cell.length_a   1.000
_cell.length_b   1.000
_cell.length_c   1.000
_cell.angle_alpha   90.00
_cell.angle_beta   90.00
_cell.angle_gamma   90.00
#
_symmetry.space_group_name_H-M   'P 1'
#
loop_
_entity.id
_entity.type
_entity.pdbx_description
1 polymer ?
#
loop_
_entity_poly.entity_id
_entity_poly.type
_entity_poly.pdbx_seq_one_letter_code
_entity_poly.pdbx_strand_id
1 'polypeptide(L)'
;MPKKQDKKTGDLEVPVEEMEVVKVPVPTPGTVVKARITRIVRGRLKDLVDIERIRNPQVRERFTRNKDRIAIQVWFEIEGVEYRQTFLYSISRNSNLVALMRKYGELRKGMEIEVTFNERGFPRIVLD
;
A
#
# COMPACT_ATOMS: atom_id res chain seq x y z
N MET A 1 33.00 32.76 -10.78
CA MET A 1 32.57 31.40 -10.38
C MET A 1 31.70 31.51 -9.11
N PRO A 2 30.38 31.31 -9.20
CA PRO A 2 29.50 31.37 -8.02
C PRO A 2 29.60 30.07 -7.20
N LYS A 3 29.86 30.20 -5.90
CA LYS A 3 29.90 29.09 -4.94
C LYS A 3 28.47 28.61 -4.65
N LYS A 4 28.27 27.29 -4.76
CA LYS A 4 27.01 26.60 -4.46
C LYS A 4 26.60 26.85 -3.00
N GLN A 5 25.34 27.21 -2.80
CA GLN A 5 24.70 27.24 -1.48
C GLN A 5 24.28 25.83 -1.11
N ASP A 6 24.90 25.27 -0.07
CA ASP A 6 24.43 24.04 0.58
C ASP A 6 23.16 24.35 1.36
N LYS A 7 22.02 23.80 0.92
CA LYS A 7 20.76 23.85 1.69
C LYS A 7 20.91 22.96 2.92
N LYS A 8 21.05 23.58 4.09
CA LYS A 8 20.86 22.92 5.39
C LYS A 8 19.44 22.36 5.46
N THR A 9 19.32 21.05 5.51
CA THR A 9 18.10 20.38 5.98
C THR A 9 17.93 20.76 7.43
N GLY A 10 17.02 21.68 7.72
CA GLY A 10 16.66 22.02 9.10
C GLY A 10 16.01 20.81 9.74
N ASP A 11 16.61 20.33 10.82
CA ASP A 11 15.96 19.42 11.75
C ASP A 11 14.69 20.14 12.25
N LEU A 12 13.53 19.67 11.82
CA LEU A 12 12.26 20.10 12.37
C LEU A 12 12.21 19.56 13.80
N GLU A 13 12.62 20.38 14.76
CA GLU A 13 12.38 20.12 16.18
C GLU A 13 10.86 20.10 16.40
N VAL A 14 10.30 18.89 16.49
CA VAL A 14 8.92 18.71 16.94
C VAL A 14 8.98 18.77 18.47
N PRO A 15 8.43 19.81 19.12
CA PRO A 15 8.46 19.90 20.58
C PRO A 15 7.73 18.70 21.19
N VAL A 16 8.29 18.17 22.28
CA VAL A 16 7.66 17.06 23.02
C VAL A 16 6.52 17.65 23.84
N GLU A 17 5.29 17.44 23.36
CA GLU A 17 4.07 17.84 24.05
C GLU A 17 3.46 16.64 24.79
N GLU A 18 3.10 16.83 26.06
CA GLU A 18 2.37 15.83 26.83
C GLU A 18 0.91 15.82 26.39
N MET A 19 0.44 14.69 25.85
CA MET A 19 -0.94 14.52 25.39
C MET A 19 -1.78 13.83 26.48
N GLU A 20 -2.89 14.45 26.90
CA GLU A 20 -3.83 13.84 27.85
C GLU A 20 -4.52 12.59 27.30
N VAL A 21 -4.74 12.55 25.98
CA VAL A 21 -5.41 11.42 25.30
C VAL A 21 -4.77 11.18 23.94
N VAL A 22 -4.27 9.96 23.73
CA VAL A 22 -3.78 9.49 22.43
C VAL A 22 -4.89 8.70 21.74
N LYS A 23 -5.43 9.22 20.64
CA LYS A 23 -6.37 8.51 19.77
C LYS A 23 -5.61 8.02 18.53
N VAL A 24 -5.04 6.82 18.60
CA VAL A 24 -4.59 6.11 17.39
C VAL A 24 -5.75 5.24 16.91
N PRO A 25 -6.13 5.27 15.62
CA PRO A 25 -7.01 4.27 15.06
C PRO A 25 -6.35 2.90 15.19
N VAL A 26 -6.80 2.12 16.16
CA VAL A 26 -6.36 0.72 16.29
C VAL A 26 -7.15 -0.05 15.22
N PRO A 27 -6.48 -0.66 14.22
CA PRO A 27 -7.19 -1.40 13.21
C PRO A 27 -7.83 -2.65 13.84
N THR A 28 -9.14 -2.60 14.04
CA THR A 28 -9.91 -3.75 14.52
C THR A 28 -10.03 -4.76 13.38
N PRO A 29 -9.47 -5.99 13.53
CA PRO A 29 -9.51 -7.00 12.48
C PRO A 29 -10.95 -7.26 12.01
N GLY A 30 -11.15 -7.37 10.69
CA GLY A 30 -12.47 -7.60 10.09
C GLY A 30 -13.35 -6.35 9.94
N THR A 31 -12.92 -5.19 10.43
CA THR A 31 -13.67 -3.94 10.22
C THR A 31 -13.39 -3.40 8.82
N VAL A 32 -14.44 -3.02 8.09
CA VAL A 32 -14.32 -2.39 6.77
C VAL A 32 -14.26 -0.87 6.94
N VAL A 33 -13.20 -0.26 6.42
CA VAL A 33 -12.99 1.19 6.41
C VAL A 33 -12.90 1.69 4.98
N LYS A 34 -13.28 2.95 4.78
CA LYS A 34 -13.06 3.65 3.52
C LYS A 34 -11.61 4.12 3.43
N ALA A 35 -11.01 3.95 2.25
CA ALA A 35 -9.69 4.46 1.92
C ALA A 35 -9.75 5.22 0.59
N ARG A 36 -8.84 6.16 0.36
CA ARG A 36 -8.75 6.90 -0.90
C ARG A 36 -7.53 6.47 -1.69
N ILE A 37 -7.70 6.13 -2.97
CA ILE A 37 -6.55 5.81 -3.83
C ILE A 37 -5.71 7.07 -4.06
N THR A 38 -4.43 7.02 -3.67
CA THR A 38 -3.48 8.14 -3.85
C THR A 38 -2.65 7.99 -5.12
N ARG A 39 -2.34 6.75 -5.51
CA ARG A 39 -1.49 6.45 -6.66
C ARG A 39 -1.74 5.03 -7.19
N ILE A 40 -1.61 4.86 -8.51
CA ILE A 40 -1.62 3.54 -9.16
C ILE A 40 -0.36 3.47 -10.02
N VAL A 41 0.42 2.41 -9.86
CA VAL A 41 1.69 2.20 -10.57
C VAL A 41 1.69 0.84 -11.23
N ARG A 42 2.24 0.74 -12.44
CA ARG A 42 2.49 -0.51 -13.15
C ARG A 42 3.98 -0.73 -13.30
N GLY A 43 4.44 -1.96 -13.07
CA GLY A 43 5.85 -2.34 -13.20
C GLY A 43 6.03 -3.85 -13.17
N ARG A 44 7.26 -4.35 -13.16
CA ARG A 44 7.52 -5.75 -12.83
C ARG A 44 7.41 -5.93 -11.32
N LEU A 45 7.03 -7.12 -10.86
CA LEU A 45 6.84 -7.39 -9.44
C LEU A 45 8.08 -7.03 -8.60
N LYS A 46 9.28 -7.36 -9.08
CA LYS A 46 10.56 -7.05 -8.42
C LYS A 46 10.84 -5.55 -8.26
N ASP A 47 10.28 -4.72 -9.15
CA ASP A 47 10.48 -3.27 -9.11
C ASP A 47 9.50 -2.60 -8.13
N LEU A 48 8.40 -3.29 -7.77
CA LEU A 48 7.34 -2.78 -6.91
C LEU A 48 7.44 -3.28 -5.47
N VAL A 49 8.07 -4.44 -5.26
CA VAL A 49 8.18 -5.10 -3.95
C VAL A 49 9.61 -5.57 -3.76
N ASP A 50 10.20 -5.19 -2.64
CA ASP A 50 11.48 -5.73 -2.17
C ASP A 50 11.26 -7.18 -1.71
N ILE A 51 11.52 -8.12 -2.62
CA ILE A 51 11.30 -9.55 -2.40
C ILE A 51 12.24 -10.09 -1.32
N GLU A 52 13.45 -9.56 -1.21
CA GLU A 52 14.47 -10.04 -0.29
C GLU A 52 14.09 -9.75 1.17
N ARG A 53 13.40 -8.62 1.41
CA ARG A 53 12.90 -8.23 2.74
C ARG A 53 11.63 -8.97 3.19
N ILE A 54 11.06 -9.86 2.37
CA ILE A 54 9.88 -10.64 2.75
C ILE A 54 10.27 -11.70 3.79
N ARG A 55 9.75 -11.55 5.02
CA ARG A 55 10.03 -12.47 6.14
C ARG A 55 9.47 -13.87 5.95
N ASN A 56 8.27 -14.02 5.36
CA ASN A 56 7.65 -15.32 5.16
C ASN A 56 8.29 -16.03 3.94
N PRO A 57 8.95 -17.19 4.11
CA PRO A 57 9.68 -17.86 3.04
C PRO A 57 8.79 -18.32 1.89
N GLN A 58 7.56 -18.78 2.17
CA GLN A 58 6.61 -19.23 1.13
C GLN A 58 6.15 -18.04 0.27
N VAL A 59 5.91 -16.90 0.91
CA VAL A 59 5.55 -15.66 0.19
C VAL A 59 6.73 -15.18 -0.63
N ARG A 60 7.94 -15.18 -0.05
CA ARG A 60 9.18 -14.80 -0.73
C ARG A 60 9.39 -15.65 -1.98
N GLU A 61 9.36 -16.97 -1.85
CA GLU A 61 9.52 -17.89 -2.99
C GLU A 61 8.45 -17.66 -4.07
N ARG A 62 7.18 -17.49 -3.68
CA ARG A 62 6.10 -17.16 -4.63
C ARG A 62 6.42 -15.87 -5.39
N PHE A 63 6.90 -14.84 -4.70
CA PHE A 63 7.24 -13.57 -5.33
C PHE A 63 8.49 -13.70 -6.21
N THR A 64 9.52 -14.43 -5.78
CA THR A 64 10.71 -14.74 -6.58
C THR A 64 10.34 -15.43 -7.90
N ARG A 65 9.45 -16.43 -7.88
CA ARG A 65 8.96 -17.10 -9.10
C ARG A 65 8.23 -16.16 -10.06
N ASN A 66 7.59 -15.11 -9.55
CA ASN A 66 6.81 -14.16 -10.33
C ASN A 66 7.53 -12.82 -10.53
N LYS A 67 8.84 -12.72 -10.20
CA LYS A 67 9.57 -11.45 -10.09
C LYS A 67 9.55 -10.60 -11.36
N ASP A 68 9.56 -11.24 -12.52
CA ASP A 68 9.59 -10.58 -13.84
C ASP A 68 8.19 -10.36 -14.44
N ARG A 69 7.12 -10.84 -13.78
CA ARG A 69 5.75 -10.62 -14.25
C ARG A 69 5.31 -9.19 -14.01
N ILE A 70 4.45 -8.70 -14.88
CA ILE A 70 3.77 -7.42 -14.72
C ILE A 70 2.86 -7.46 -13.49
N ALA A 71 2.88 -6.38 -12.73
CA ALA A 71 2.04 -6.15 -11.57
C ALA A 71 1.54 -4.70 -11.54
N ILE A 72 0.44 -4.50 -10.82
CA ILE A 72 -0.16 -3.21 -10.52
C ILE A 72 -0.06 -3.01 -9.02
N GLN A 73 0.50 -1.89 -8.58
CA GLN A 73 0.53 -1.48 -7.18
C GLN A 73 -0.43 -0.31 -6.98
N VAL A 74 -1.40 -0.52 -6.11
CA VAL A 74 -2.38 0.48 -5.70
C VAL A 74 -1.95 1.03 -4.35
N TRP A 75 -1.70 2.33 -4.29
CA TRP A 75 -1.46 3.08 -3.07
C TRP A 75 -2.77 3.73 -2.64
N PHE A 76 -3.05 3.69 -1.35
CA PHE A 76 -4.26 4.23 -0.76
C PHE A 76 -4.00 4.74 0.65
N GLU A 77 -4.79 5.72 1.06
CA GLU A 77 -4.66 6.40 2.35
C GLU A 77 -5.85 6.08 3.24
N ILE A 78 -5.57 5.82 4.51
CA ILE A 78 -6.55 5.67 5.59
C ILE A 78 -6.09 6.60 6.71
N GLU A 79 -6.89 7.60 7.04
CA GLU A 79 -6.64 8.54 8.14
C GLU A 79 -5.21 9.13 8.15
N GLY A 80 -4.73 9.60 6.98
CA GLY A 80 -3.39 10.20 6.85
C GLY A 80 -2.24 9.18 6.71
N VAL A 81 -2.50 7.88 6.86
CA VAL A 81 -1.48 6.84 6.71
C VAL A 81 -1.59 6.19 5.33
N GLU A 82 -0.48 6.21 4.59
CA GLU A 82 -0.42 5.63 3.24
C GLU A 82 -0.02 4.15 3.29
N TYR A 83 -0.79 3.33 2.58
CA TYR A 83 -0.58 1.91 2.41
C TYR A 83 -0.51 1.55 0.94
N ARG A 84 -0.04 0.33 0.66
CA ARG A 84 0.01 -0.18 -0.71
C ARG A 84 -0.32 -1.65 -0.80
N GLN A 85 -1.02 -2.03 -1.85
CA GLN A 85 -1.27 -3.42 -2.22
C GLN A 85 -0.86 -3.67 -3.66
N THR A 86 -0.12 -4.76 -3.87
CA THR A 86 0.37 -5.16 -5.19
C THR A 86 -0.41 -6.37 -5.69
N PHE A 87 -0.89 -6.27 -6.93
CA PHE A 87 -1.65 -7.29 -7.64
C PHE A 87 -0.86 -7.73 -8.87
N LEU A 88 -0.66 -9.04 -9.02
CA LEU A 88 -0.11 -9.57 -10.27
C LEU A 88 -1.10 -9.33 -11.41
N TYR A 89 -0.59 -8.90 -12.56
CA TYR A 89 -1.40 -8.76 -13.76
C TYR A 89 -1.77 -10.16 -14.27
N SER A 90 -3.03 -10.52 -14.07
CA SER A 90 -3.59 -11.81 -14.45
C SER A 90 -5.04 -11.59 -14.87
N ILE A 91 -5.42 -12.21 -15.98
CA ILE A 91 -6.81 -12.19 -16.50
C ILE A 91 -7.60 -13.44 -16.07
N SER A 92 -6.99 -14.32 -15.27
CA SER A 92 -7.67 -15.52 -14.77
C SER A 92 -8.84 -15.15 -13.85
N ARG A 93 -9.95 -15.91 -13.97
CA ARG A 93 -11.21 -15.69 -13.23
C ARG A 93 -11.04 -15.58 -11.71
N ASN A 94 -10.04 -16.28 -11.16
CA ASN A 94 -9.75 -16.37 -9.73
C ASN A 94 -8.61 -15.42 -9.30
N SER A 95 -8.17 -14.51 -10.17
CA SER A 95 -7.13 -13.55 -9.79
C SER A 95 -7.69 -12.41 -8.95
N ASN A 96 -6.89 -11.96 -7.98
CA ASN A 96 -7.24 -10.80 -7.17
C ASN A 96 -7.44 -9.53 -8.00
N LEU A 97 -6.73 -9.38 -9.13
CA LEU A 97 -6.93 -8.23 -10.02
C LEU A 97 -8.30 -8.29 -10.71
N VAL A 98 -8.71 -9.45 -11.20
CA VAL A 98 -10.04 -9.61 -11.80
C VAL A 98 -11.14 -9.41 -10.76
N ALA A 99 -10.97 -9.91 -9.53
CA ALA A 99 -11.91 -9.64 -8.44
C ALA A 99 -12.02 -8.13 -8.14
N LEU A 100 -10.88 -7.44 -8.07
CA LEU A 100 -10.82 -5.99 -7.90
C LEU A 100 -11.54 -5.23 -9.04
N MET A 101 -11.31 -5.63 -10.29
CA MET A 101 -12.00 -5.00 -11.44
C MET A 101 -13.49 -5.34 -11.49
N ARG A 102 -13.93 -6.52 -11.02
CA ARG A 102 -15.36 -6.84 -10.92
C ARG A 102 -16.09 -5.93 -9.94
N LYS A 103 -15.45 -5.64 -8.80
CA LYS A 103 -16.05 -4.79 -7.76
C LYS A 103 -16.12 -3.32 -8.17
N TYR A 104 -15.03 -2.77 -8.70
CA TYR A 104 -14.92 -1.34 -8.95
C TYR A 104 -15.07 -0.93 -10.43
N GLY A 105 -15.03 -1.88 -11.37
CA GLY A 105 -15.04 -1.65 -12.81
C GLY A 105 -13.70 -1.12 -13.34
N GLU A 106 -13.25 0.00 -12.79
CA GLU A 106 -11.96 0.64 -13.05
C GLU A 106 -11.40 1.24 -11.77
N LEU A 107 -10.09 1.52 -11.75
CA LEU A 107 -9.45 2.21 -10.62
C LEU A 107 -8.94 3.56 -11.07
N ARG A 108 -9.27 4.60 -10.31
CA ARG A 108 -8.80 5.96 -10.55
C ARG A 108 -8.16 6.53 -9.30
N LYS A 109 -7.16 7.39 -9.49
CA LYS A 109 -6.64 8.20 -8.39
C LYS A 109 -7.77 9.07 -7.84
N GLY A 110 -7.88 9.13 -6.51
CA GLY A 110 -8.92 9.86 -5.79
C GLY A 110 -10.19 9.08 -5.54
N MET A 111 -10.35 7.88 -6.08
CA MET A 111 -11.50 7.01 -5.85
C MET A 111 -11.50 6.46 -4.42
N GLU A 112 -12.70 6.36 -3.83
CA GLU A 112 -12.90 5.64 -2.57
C GLU A 112 -12.93 4.13 -2.80
N ILE A 113 -12.27 3.37 -1.93
CA ILE A 113 -12.26 1.91 -1.91
C ILE A 113 -12.47 1.40 -0.49
N GLU A 114 -12.98 0.19 -0.38
CA GLU A 114 -13.14 -0.51 0.88
C GLU A 114 -11.87 -1.31 1.21
N VAL A 115 -11.44 -1.17 2.46
CA VAL A 115 -10.25 -1.84 2.99
C VAL A 115 -10.61 -2.49 4.31
N THR A 116 -10.11 -3.70 4.54
CA THR A 116 -10.21 -4.42 5.81
C THR A 116 -8.84 -4.68 6.40
N PHE A 117 -8.76 -4.81 7.72
CA PHE A 117 -7.52 -5.14 8.41
C PHE A 117 -7.47 -6.63 8.73
N ASN A 118 -6.32 -7.27 8.44
CA ASN A 118 -6.08 -8.63 8.91
C ASN A 118 -5.70 -8.66 10.40
N GLU A 119 -5.56 -9.86 10.97
CA GLU A 119 -5.17 -10.07 12.37
C GLU A 119 -3.83 -9.40 12.77
N ARG A 120 -2.98 -9.08 11.78
CA ARG A 120 -1.69 -8.40 11.98
C ARG A 120 -1.78 -6.89 11.76
N GLY A 121 -2.98 -6.33 11.64
CA GLY A 121 -3.22 -4.91 11.39
C GLY A 121 -2.80 -4.43 10.00
N PHE A 122 -2.53 -5.32 9.04
CA PHE A 122 -2.21 -4.92 7.67
C PHE A 122 -3.49 -4.71 6.86
N PRO A 123 -3.68 -3.51 6.28
CA PRO A 123 -4.84 -3.25 5.44
C PRO A 123 -4.78 -4.03 4.13
N ARG A 124 -5.94 -4.52 3.70
CA ARG A 124 -6.19 -5.23 2.45
C ARG A 124 -7.44 -4.69 1.78
N ILE A 125 -7.33 -4.35 0.50
CA ILE A 125 -8.48 -3.98 -0.31
C ILE A 125 -9.46 -5.17 -0.33
N VAL A 126 -10.72 -4.89 -0.03
CA VAL A 126 -11.84 -5.84 -0.05
C VAL A 126 -12.15 -6.20 -1.50
N LEU A 127 -12.25 -7.51 -1.81
CA LEU A 127 -12.32 -8.03 -3.19
C LEU A 127 -13.63 -8.76 -3.51
N ASP A 128 -14.43 -9.02 -2.49
CA ASP A 128 -15.75 -9.64 -2.49
C ASP A 128 -16.88 -8.64 -2.78
#